data_AF-A0A4V1ZBH3-F1
#
_entry.id   AF-A0A4V1ZBH3-F1
#
_cell.length_a   1.000
_cell.length_b   1.000
_cell.length_c   1.000
_cell.angle_alpha   90.00
_cell.angle_beta   90.00
_cell.angle_gamma   90.00
#
_symmetry.space_group_name_H-M   'P 1'
#
loop_
_entity.id
_entity.type
_entity.pdbx_description
1 polymer ?
#
loop_
_entity_poly.entity_id
_entity_poly.type
_entity_poly.pdbx_seq_one_letter_code
_entity_poly.pdbx_strand_id
1 'polypeptide(L)'
;MKKLKFVYIVLVMGLLVCSVVPVKAQCAMCASNVETNAKSGAKTTNGLNNGIMYLLAAPYLAVAVAGYIWYKKYRRKDVELNIRSEKLNLN
;
A
#
# COMPACT_ATOMS: atom_id res chain seq x y z
N MET A 1 -25.50 15.33 10.12
CA MET A 1 -24.39 15.83 9.27
C MET A 1 -23.21 14.85 9.16
N LYS A 2 -22.51 14.50 10.25
CA LYS A 2 -21.28 13.66 10.19
C LYS A 2 -21.54 12.23 9.67
N LYS A 3 -22.64 11.60 10.10
CA LYS A 3 -23.05 10.26 9.66
C LYS A 3 -23.43 10.21 8.18
N LEU A 4 -24.12 11.24 7.69
CA LEU A 4 -24.50 11.36 6.27
C LEU A 4 -23.27 11.59 5.38
N LYS A 5 -22.31 12.43 5.81
CA LYS A 5 -21.02 12.59 5.13
C LYS A 5 -20.22 11.28 5.09
N PHE A 6 -20.21 10.52 6.19
CA PHE A 6 -19.54 9.23 6.25
C PHE A 6 -20.17 8.20 5.29
N VAL A 7 -21.51 8.11 5.28
CA VAL A 7 -22.25 7.23 4.34
C VAL A 7 -21.97 7.64 2.90
N TYR A 8 -21.99 8.93 2.59
CA TYR A 8 -21.68 9.43 1.24
C TYR A 8 -20.25 9.06 0.80
N ILE A 9 -19.26 9.22 1.68
CA ILE A 9 -17.86 8.85 1.39
C ILE A 9 -17.75 7.34 1.14
N VAL A 10 -18.38 6.52 1.98
CA VAL A 10 -18.37 5.06 1.82
C VAL A 10 -19.05 4.64 0.52
N LEU A 11 -20.17 5.28 0.17
CA LEU A 11 -20.89 5.01 -1.08
C LEU A 11 -20.03 5.34 -2.31
N VAL A 12 -19.43 6.54 -2.34
CA VAL A 12 -18.55 6.98 -3.43
C VAL A 12 -17.33 6.07 -3.55
N MET A 13 -16.70 5.70 -2.42
CA MET A 13 -15.57 4.77 -2.41
C MET A 13 -15.98 3.39 -2.93
N GLY A 14 -17.16 2.88 -2.53
CA GLY A 14 -17.69 1.61 -3.04
C GLY A 14 -17.95 1.62 -4.54
N LEU A 15 -18.51 2.72 -5.07
CA LEU A 15 -18.74 2.91 -6.50
C LEU A 15 -17.43 2.93 -7.31
N LEU A 16 -16.37 3.55 -6.78
CA LEU A 16 -15.04 3.58 -7.42
C LEU A 16 -14.38 2.19 -7.47
N VAL A 17 -14.63 1.32 -6.49
CA VAL A 17 -14.11 -0.06 -6.50
C VAL A 17 -14.85 -0.94 -7.51
N CYS A 18 -16.13 -0.69 -7.75
CA CYS A 18 -16.94 -1.44 -8.71
C CYS A 18 -16.71 -1.03 -10.17
N SER A 19 -16.07 0.11 -10.44
CA SER A 19 -15.81 0.55 -11.82
C SER A 19 -14.58 -0.14 -12.42
N VAL A 20 -14.83 -1.13 -13.28
CA VAL A 20 -13.80 -1.80 -14.10
C VAL A 20 -13.68 -1.13 -15.46
N VAL A 21 -12.99 0.01 -15.52
CA VAL A 21 -12.65 0.63 -16.80
C VAL A 21 -11.37 -0.03 -17.33
N PRO A 22 -11.33 -0.48 -18.60
CA PRO A 22 -10.09 -0.99 -19.19
C PRO A 22 -9.05 0.13 -19.22
N VAL A 23 -8.05 0.02 -18.35
CA VAL A 23 -6.94 0.96 -18.30
C VAL A 23 -6.12 0.79 -19.57
N LYS A 24 -6.22 1.75 -20.49
CA LYS A 24 -5.25 1.88 -21.57
C LYS A 24 -3.92 2.28 -20.93
N ALA A 25 -2.84 1.57 -21.27
CA ALA A 25 -1.53 1.80 -20.69
C ALA A 25 -1.11 3.27 -20.90
N GLN A 26 -0.77 3.97 -19.82
CA GLN A 26 -0.49 5.40 -19.83
C GLN A 26 0.92 5.75 -20.33
N CYS A 27 1.74 4.75 -20.67
CA CYS A 27 3.10 4.93 -21.17
C CYS A 27 3.25 4.23 -22.53
N ALA A 28 3.78 4.94 -23.54
CA ALA A 28 3.98 4.44 -24.91
C ALA A 28 4.80 3.14 -24.98
N MET A 29 5.72 2.95 -24.03
CA MET A 29 6.54 1.74 -23.92
C MET A 29 5.71 0.49 -23.56
N CYS A 30 4.73 0.63 -22.66
CA CYS A 30 3.85 -0.48 -22.28
C CYS A 30 2.86 -0.81 -23.41
N ALA A 31 2.41 0.19 -24.17
CA ALA A 31 1.52 0.00 -25.31
C ALA A 31 2.20 -0.76 -26.46
N SER A 32 3.43 -0.38 -26.83
CA SER A 32 4.21 -1.05 -27.88
C SER A 32 4.46 -2.52 -27.54
N ASN A 33 4.88 -2.81 -26.31
CA ASN A 33 5.12 -4.19 -25.90
C ASN A 33 3.84 -5.03 -25.92
N VAL A 34 2.69 -4.49 -25.48
CA VAL A 34 1.42 -5.23 -25.56
C VAL A 34 1.01 -5.49 -27.01
N GLU A 35 1.17 -4.51 -27.89
CA GLU A 35 0.80 -4.62 -29.30
C GLU A 35 1.68 -5.64 -30.07
N THR A 36 2.99 -5.64 -29.82
CA THR A 36 3.93 -6.61 -30.40
C THR A 36 3.68 -8.03 -29.89
N ASN A 37 3.36 -8.19 -28.60
CA ASN A 37 3.06 -9.51 -27.99
C ASN A 37 1.68 -10.05 -28.40
N ALA A 38 0.69 -9.18 -28.66
CA ALA A 38 -0.62 -9.58 -29.17
C ALA A 38 -0.56 -10.05 -30.63
N LYS A 39 0.26 -9.39 -31.47
CA LYS A 39 0.42 -9.75 -32.90
C LYS A 39 1.22 -11.04 -33.13
N SER A 40 2.02 -11.47 -32.16
CA SER A 40 2.84 -12.69 -32.23
C SER A 40 2.12 -13.95 -31.73
N GLY A 41 0.84 -13.86 -31.34
CA GLY A 41 0.01 -15.01 -30.96
C GLY A 41 0.40 -15.67 -29.63
N ALA A 42 1.33 -15.07 -28.87
CA ALA A 42 1.79 -15.60 -27.60
C ALA A 42 0.78 -15.28 -26.48
N LYS A 43 0.44 -16.28 -25.64
CA LYS A 43 -0.39 -16.12 -24.42
C LYS A 43 0.25 -15.24 -23.32
N THR A 44 1.30 -14.49 -23.66
CA THR A 44 2.08 -13.61 -22.78
C THR A 44 1.29 -12.36 -22.35
N THR A 45 0.22 -11.99 -23.07
CA THR A 45 -0.61 -10.82 -22.77
C THR A 45 -1.32 -10.92 -21.40
N ASN A 46 -1.76 -12.10 -20.98
CA ASN A 46 -2.37 -12.30 -19.64
C ASN A 46 -1.33 -12.27 -18.50
N GLY A 47 -0.06 -12.58 -18.77
CA GLY A 47 1.01 -12.62 -17.77
C GLY A 47 1.59 -11.25 -17.42
N LEU A 48 1.46 -10.27 -18.32
CA LEU A 48 2.05 -8.94 -18.14
C LEU A 48 1.40 -8.16 -16.99
N ASN A 49 0.08 -8.20 -16.86
CA ASN A 49 -0.64 -7.52 -15.77
C ASN A 49 -0.26 -8.10 -14.40
N ASN A 50 -0.04 -9.42 -14.33
CA ASN A 50 0.48 -10.07 -13.13
C ASN A 50 1.91 -9.59 -12.84
N GLY A 51 2.78 -9.52 -13.85
CA GLY A 51 4.15 -9.01 -13.71
C GLY A 51 4.20 -7.57 -13.17
N ILE A 52 3.31 -6.69 -13.66
CA ILE A 52 3.21 -5.30 -13.17
C ILE A 52 2.79 -5.29 -11.70
N MET A 53 1.78 -6.09 -11.30
CA MET A 53 1.39 -6.19 -9.90
C MET A 53 2.50 -6.74 -9.00
N TYR A 54 3.27 -7.73 -9.46
CA TYR A 54 4.42 -8.25 -8.71
C TYR A 54 5.50 -7.18 -8.50
N LEU A 55 5.85 -6.43 -9.55
CA LEU A 55 6.84 -5.36 -9.48
C LEU A 55 6.36 -4.19 -8.60
N LEU A 56 5.07 -3.86 -8.64
CA LEU A 56 4.47 -2.84 -7.79
C LEU A 56 4.39 -3.29 -6.32
N ALA A 57 4.07 -4.56 -6.05
CA ALA A 57 3.95 -5.08 -4.69
C ALA A 57 5.30 -5.22 -3.98
N ALA A 58 6.37 -5.53 -4.72
CA ALA A 58 7.71 -5.75 -4.18
C ALA A 58 8.23 -4.62 -3.25
N PRO A 59 8.21 -3.32 -3.64
CA PRO A 59 8.70 -2.25 -2.77
C PRO A 59 7.85 -2.08 -1.51
N TYR A 60 6.52 -2.23 -1.59
CA TYR A 60 5.65 -2.12 -0.41
C TYR A 60 5.87 -3.28 0.57
N LEU A 61 6.03 -4.50 0.06
CA LEU A 61 6.33 -5.66 0.88
C LEU A 61 7.70 -5.54 1.54
N ALA A 62 8.72 -5.06 0.81
CA ALA A 62 10.04 -4.82 1.35
C ALA A 62 10.01 -3.80 2.50
N VAL A 63 9.29 -2.68 2.33
CA VAL A 63 9.12 -1.66 3.38
C VAL A 63 8.34 -2.22 4.58
N ALA A 64 7.27 -2.98 4.34
CA ALA A 64 6.47 -3.60 5.40
C ALA A 64 7.30 -4.57 6.26
N VAL A 65 8.11 -5.43 5.62
CA VAL A 65 9.00 -6.37 6.32
C VAL A 65 10.07 -5.62 7.11
N ALA A 66 10.74 -4.64 6.50
CA ALA A 66 11.75 -3.84 7.17
C ALA A 66 11.17 -3.09 8.37
N GLY A 67 10.00 -2.46 8.19
CA GLY A 67 9.29 -1.74 9.24
C GLY A 67 8.85 -2.66 10.39
N TYR A 68 8.36 -3.87 10.08
CA TYR A 68 7.99 -4.85 11.09
C TYR A 68 9.19 -5.31 11.92
N ILE A 69 10.32 -5.62 11.27
CA ILE A 69 11.56 -6.01 11.96
C ILE A 69 12.06 -4.87 12.85
N TRP A 70 12.08 -3.64 12.34
CA TRP A 70 12.48 -2.46 13.09
C TRP A 70 11.58 -2.25 14.31
N TYR A 71 10.26 -2.28 14.13
CA TYR A 71 9.30 -2.15 15.23
C TYR A 71 9.51 -3.23 16.28
N LYS A 72 9.62 -4.50 15.89
CA LYS A 72 9.82 -5.60 16.85
C LYS A 72 11.14 -5.47 17.63
N LYS A 73 12.21 -5.01 16.97
CA LYS A 73 13.55 -4.90 17.58
C LYS A 73 13.72 -3.67 18.46
N TYR A 74 13.13 -2.54 18.06
CA TYR A 74 13.34 -1.24 18.70
C TYR A 74 12.14 -0.73 19.50
N ARG A 75 11.02 -1.45 19.52
CA ARG A 75 9.92 -1.15 20.44
C ARG A 75 10.45 -1.25 21.87
N ARG A 76 10.53 -0.07 22.51
CA ARG A 76 10.87 0.06 23.94
C ARG A 76 9.87 -0.77 24.72
N LYS A 77 10.37 -1.69 25.54
CA LYS A 77 9.56 -2.34 26.58
C LYS A 77 9.20 -1.26 27.59
N ASP A 78 8.01 -1.33 28.17
CA ASP A 78 7.57 -0.41 29.20
C ASP A 78 8.67 -0.31 30.27
N VAL A 79 9.22 0.88 30.42
CA VAL A 79 10.24 1.16 31.43
C VAL A 79 9.46 1.36 32.72
N GLU A 80 9.65 0.48 33.70
CA GLU A 80 9.15 0.73 35.05
C GLU A 80 9.83 2.00 35.57
N LEU A 81 9.11 3.12 35.53
CA LEU A 81 9.57 4.38 36.08
C LEU A 81 9.44 4.31 37.60
N ASN A 82 10.52 3.89 38.27
CA ASN A 82 10.65 4.06 39.71
C ASN A 82 10.91 5.56 40.00
N ILE A 83 9.84 6.35 40.00
CA ILE A 83 9.91 7.74 40.45
C ILE A 83 9.96 7.71 41.97
N ARG A 84 11.08 8.14 42.53
CA ARG A 84 11.22 8.31 43.98
C ARG A 84 10.17 9.31 44.45
N SER A 85 9.26 8.89 45.32
CA SER A 85 8.14 9.70 45.83
C SER A 85 8.58 10.84 46.77
N GLU A 86 9.88 11.14 46.86
CA GLU A 86 10.37 12.20 47.72
C GLU A 86 10.20 13.56 47.06
N LYS A 87 9.73 14.53 47.85
CA LYS A 87 9.66 15.92 47.42
C LYS A 87 11.08 16.44 47.19
N LEU A 88 11.39 16.81 45.95
CA LEU A 88 12.60 17.54 45.60
C LEU A 88 12.52 18.93 46.22
N ASN A 89 13.26 19.16 47.29
CA ASN A 89 13.46 20.49 47.87
C ASN A 89 14.50 21.22 47.01
N LEU A 90 14.03 21.96 46.03
CA LEU A 90 14.82 22.95 45.32
C LEU A 90 14.84 24.21 46.18
N ASN A 91 15.97 24.43 46.86
CA ASN A 91 16.24 25.65 47.65
C ASN A 91 16.23 26.90 46.78
#